data_AF-A0A7C0VCU0-F1
#
_entry.id   AF-A0A7C0VCU0-F1
#
_cell.length_a   1.000
_cell.length_b   1.000
_cell.length_c   1.000
_cell.angle_alpha   90.00
_cell.angle_beta   90.00
_cell.angle_gamma   90.00
#
_symmetry.space_group_name_H-M   'P 1'
#
loop_
_entity.id
_entity.type
_entity.pdbx_description
1 polymer ?
#
loop_
_entity_poly.entity_id
_entity_poly.type
_entity_poly.pdbx_seq_one_letter_code
_entity_poly.pdbx_strand_id
1 'polypeptide(L)' 'MATSGLKADVERKRLLQRVCEEALRMAKPSEEEKRRTLRFSRDLTENLSEKLKSAGIEAEVEVQGSIA' A
#
# COMPACT_ATOMS: atom_id res chain seq x y z
N MET A 1 -0.77 44.39 -7.36
CA MET A 1 -1.80 43.41 -6.97
C MET A 1 -1.55 41.99 -7.50
N ALA A 2 -0.86 41.78 -8.63
CA ALA A 2 -0.58 40.43 -9.16
C ALA A 2 0.34 39.56 -8.26
N THR A 3 1.22 40.18 -7.47
CA THR A 3 2.22 39.49 -6.64
C THR A 3 1.65 38.89 -5.35
N SER A 4 0.48 39.33 -4.87
CA SER A 4 -0.14 38.78 -3.65
C SER A 4 -0.88 37.47 -3.91
N GLY A 5 -1.53 37.32 -5.07
CA GLY A 5 -2.21 36.08 -5.46
C GLY A 5 -1.24 34.91 -5.66
N LEU A 6 -0.09 35.18 -6.29
CA LEU A 6 0.99 34.19 -6.45
C LEU A 6 1.56 33.70 -5.12
N LYS A 7 1.65 34.56 -4.11
CA LYS A 7 2.13 34.17 -2.77
C LYS A 7 1.11 33.27 -2.05
N ALA A 8 -0.18 33.61 -2.11
CA ALA A 8 -1.25 32.82 -1.50
C ALA A 8 -1.35 31.41 -2.11
N ASP A 9 -1.19 31.27 -3.43
CA ASP A 9 -1.19 29.96 -4.09
C ASP A 9 0.01 29.09 -3.70
N VAL A 10 1.19 29.70 -3.53
CA VAL A 10 2.39 28.99 -3.07
C VAL A 10 2.20 28.50 -1.63
N GLU A 11 1.62 29.32 -0.74
CA GLU A 11 1.32 28.92 0.63
C GLU A 11 0.28 27.80 0.70
N ARG A 12 -0.77 27.86 -0.12
CA ARG A 12 -1.77 26.81 -0.24
C ARG A 12 -1.16 25.49 -0.72
N LYS A 13 -0.31 25.53 -1.74
CA LYS A 13 0.41 24.32 -2.22
C LYS A 13 1.29 23.71 -1.13
N ARG A 14 2.01 24.54 -0.37
CA ARG A 14 2.83 24.06 0.77
C ARG A 14 1.98 23.45 1.88
N LEU A 15 0.79 24.01 2.14
CA LEU A 15 -0.13 23.42 3.11
C LEU A 15 -0.63 22.05 2.65
N LEU A 16 -1.10 21.95 1.40
CA LEU A 16 -1.57 20.68 0.83
C LEU A 16 -0.47 19.62 0.83
N GLN A 17 0.75 20.00 0.45
CA GLN A 17 1.89 19.11 0.49
C GLN A 17 2.13 18.55 1.90
N ARG A 18 2.15 19.40 2.93
CA ARG A 18 2.33 18.95 4.33
C ARG A 18 1.23 18.00 4.79
N VAL A 19 -0.03 18.28 4.44
CA VAL A 19 -1.16 17.40 4.76
C VAL A 19 -0.98 16.04 4.09
N CYS A 20 -0.61 16.01 2.81
CA CYS A 20 -0.36 14.76 2.09
C CYS A 20 0.82 13.98 2.67
N GLU A 21 1.93 14.64 2.99
CA GLU A 21 3.11 14.02 3.59
C GLU A 21 2.77 13.40 4.96
N GLU A 22 2.02 14.11 5.79
CA GLU A 22 1.59 13.62 7.10
C GLU A 22 0.63 12.43 6.97
N ALA A 23 -0.35 12.51 6.07
CA ALA A 23 -1.27 11.40 5.80
C ALA A 23 -0.51 10.16 5.30
N LEU A 24 0.45 10.33 4.37
CA LEU A 24 1.27 9.22 3.88
C LEU A 24 2.16 8.64 4.97
N ARG A 25 2.74 9.48 5.83
CA ARG A 25 3.55 9.00 6.96
C ARG A 25 2.72 8.15 7.93
N MET A 26 1.46 8.51 8.16
CA MET A 26 0.56 7.75 9.03
C MET A 26 0.03 6.46 8.39
N ALA A 27 -0.24 6.50 7.08
CA ALA A 27 -0.85 5.37 6.36
C ALA A 27 0.18 4.35 5.83
N LYS A 28 1.43 4.78 5.57
CA LYS A 28 2.46 3.91 5.01
C LYS A 28 2.91 2.90 6.07
N PRO A 29 2.77 1.59 5.81
CA PRO A 29 3.28 0.58 6.72
C PRO A 29 4.79 0.68 6.83
N SER A 30 5.30 0.39 8.02
CA SER A 30 6.73 0.20 8.27
C SER A 30 7.28 -0.97 7.44
N GLU A 31 8.61 -0.98 7.26
CA GLU A 31 9.26 -2.08 6.54
C GLU A 31 9.08 -3.43 7.23
N GLU A 32 8.94 -3.45 8.57
CA GLU A 32 8.63 -4.66 9.31
C GLU A 32 7.20 -5.15 9.06
N GLU A 33 6.21 -4.25 9.13
CA GLU A 33 4.81 -4.58 8.83
C GLU A 33 4.67 -5.11 7.41
N LYS A 34 5.28 -4.46 6.42
CA LYS A 34 5.31 -4.97 5.03
C LYS A 34 5.88 -6.38 4.96
N ARG A 35 7.03 -6.62 5.59
CA ARG A 35 7.68 -7.94 5.57
C ARG A 35 6.81 -9.01 6.24
N ARG A 36 6.14 -8.67 7.35
CA ARG A 36 5.20 -9.56 8.03
C ARG A 36 3.99 -9.88 7.15
N THR A 37 3.39 -8.87 6.52
CA THR A 37 2.24 -9.03 5.62
C THR A 37 2.58 -9.88 4.40
N LEU A 38 3.75 -9.67 3.80
CA LEU A 38 4.21 -10.49 2.66
C LEU A 38 4.44 -11.94 3.06
N ARG A 39 5.07 -12.20 4.21
CA ARG A 39 5.23 -13.58 4.72
C ARG A 39 3.88 -14.24 4.96
N PHE A 40 2.99 -13.58 5.70
CA PHE A 40 1.65 -14.09 5.96
C PHE A 40 0.90 -14.44 4.66
N SER A 41 0.97 -13.56 3.66
CA SER A 41 0.29 -13.77 2.38
C SER A 41 0.89 -14.95 1.59
N ARG A 42 2.21 -15.13 1.64
CA ARG A 42 2.88 -16.31 1.04
C ARG A 42 2.47 -17.61 1.74
N ASP A 43 2.53 -17.64 3.07
CA ASP A 43 2.13 -18.81 3.85
C ASP A 43 0.68 -19.20 3.52
N LEU A 44 -0.21 -18.21 3.37
CA LEU A 44 -1.61 -18.45 3.01
C LEU A 44 -1.77 -19.00 1.58
N THR A 45 -0.99 -18.48 0.64
CA THR A 45 -0.96 -18.90 -0.77
C THR A 45 -0.46 -20.34 -0.91
N GLU A 46 0.62 -20.68 -0.22
CA GLU A 46 1.19 -22.04 -0.18
C GLU A 46 0.20 -23.03 0.42
N ASN A 47 -0.37 -22.70 1.59
CA ASN A 47 -1.37 -23.55 2.25
C ASN A 47 -2.62 -23.80 1.39
N LEU A 48 -3.10 -22.78 0.67
CA LEU A 48 -4.24 -22.94 -0.22
C LEU A 48 -3.88 -23.81 -1.42
N SER A 49 -2.71 -23.59 -2.02
CA SER A 49 -2.21 -24.37 -3.15
C SER A 49 -2.12 -25.87 -2.81
N GLU A 50 -1.58 -26.20 -1.64
CA GLU A 50 -1.49 -27.58 -1.16
C GLU A 50 -2.87 -28.23 -0.96
N LYS A 51 -3.84 -27.50 -0.42
CA LYS A 51 -5.21 -27.98 -0.21
C LYS A 51 -5.94 -28.22 -1.52
N LEU A 52 -5.80 -27.31 -2.50
CA LEU A 52 -6.39 -27.47 -3.82
C LEU A 52 -5.80 -28.69 -4.53
N LYS A 53 -4.48 -28.84 -4.50
CA LYS A 53 -3.78 -30.01 -5.04
C LYS A 53 -4.27 -31.31 -4.38
N SER A 54 -4.40 -31.33 -3.06
CA SER A 54 -4.90 -32.50 -2.31
C SER A 54 -6.35 -32.85 -2.62
N ALA A 55 -7.15 -31.87 -3.04
CA ALA A 55 -8.52 -32.04 -3.50
C ALA A 55 -8.64 -32.41 -4.99
N GLY A 56 -7.53 -32.54 -5.71
CA GLY A 56 -7.52 -32.79 -7.16
C GLY A 56 -7.99 -31.60 -8.00
N ILE A 57 -7.92 -30.38 -7.45
CA ILE A 57 -8.30 -29.15 -8.12
C ILE A 57 -7.05 -28.50 -8.72
N GLU A 58 -7.02 -28.36 -10.04
CA GLU A 58 -5.97 -27.61 -10.73
C GLU A 58 -6.33 -26.12 -10.79
N ALA A 59 -5.63 -25.32 -9.99
CA ALA A 59 -5.78 -23.87 -9.98
C ALA A 59 -4.46 -23.20 -9.57
N GLU A 60 -4.20 -22.03 -10.14
CA GLU A 60 -3.11 -21.14 -9.73
C GLU A 60 -3.58 -20.22 -8.60
N VAL A 61 -2.71 -20.00 -7.61
CA VAL A 61 -3.02 -19.16 -6.44
C VAL A 61 -2.00 -18.02 -6.39
N GLU A 62 -2.51 -16.79 -6.42
CA GLU A 62 -1.68 -15.59 -6.40
C GLU A 62 -2.20 -14.56 -5.39
N VAL A 63 -1.28 -13.75 -4.87
CA VAL A 63 -1.61 -12.54 -4.10
C VAL A 63 -1.87 -11.40 -5.09
N GLN A 64 -2.94 -10.62 -4.85
CA GLN A 64 -3.36 -9.52 -5.73
C GLN A 64 -3.60 -8.23 -4.93
N GLY A 65 -3.62 -7.09 -5.62
CA GLY A 65 -3.92 -5.78 -5.04
C GLY A 65 -2.69 -5.05 -4.49
N SER A 66 -2.89 -4.10 -3.57
CA SER A 66 -1.85 -3.18 -3.09
C SER A 66 -0.73 -3.83 -2.26
N ILE A 67 -0.87 -5.11 -1.92
CA ILE A 67 0.11 -5.91 -1.17
C ILE A 67 0.99 -6.75 -2.09
N ALA A 68 0.48 -7.13 -3.27
CA ALA A 68 1.23 -7.88 -4.28
C ALA A 68 2.43 -7.06 -4.78
#